data_AF-A0A5S3UUW6-F1
#
_entry.id   AF-A0A5S3UUW6-F1
#
_cell.length_a   1.000
_cell.length_b   1.000
_cell.length_c   1.000
_cell.angle_alpha   90.00
_cell.angle_beta   90.00
_cell.angle_gamma   90.00
#
_symmetry.space_group_name_H-M   'P 1'
#
loop_
_entity.id
_entity.type
_entity.pdbx_description
1 polymer ?
#
loop_
_entity_poly.entity_id
_entity_poly.type
_entity_poly.pdbx_seq_one_letter_code
_entity_poly.pdbx_strand_id
1 'polypeptide(L)'
;MKKKIRNWSQYNRALVQRGNINIWLSDSAISKWQNTEKHGGRGRSNYYSDLAIETCLTLRAVFHLPLRALEGFVNSLLTMMDTSLQSPGY
;
A
#
# COMPACT_ATOMS: atom_id res chain seq x y z
N MET A 1 39.47 -20.56 -19.52
CA MET A 1 38.50 -21.67 -19.40
C MET A 1 37.15 -21.10 -18.94
N LYS A 2 36.12 -21.03 -19.80
CA LYS A 2 34.79 -20.52 -19.43
C LYS A 2 34.06 -21.56 -18.58
N LYS A 3 33.80 -21.28 -17.31
CA LYS A 3 32.96 -22.13 -16.46
C LYS A 3 31.49 -21.97 -16.87
N LYS A 4 30.83 -23.08 -17.21
CA LYS A 4 29.39 -23.11 -17.55
C LYS A 4 28.59 -22.96 -16.25
N ILE A 5 27.79 -21.90 -16.12
CA ILE A 5 26.93 -21.64 -14.95
C ILE A 5 25.86 -22.74 -14.89
N ARG A 6 25.94 -23.62 -13.90
CA ARG A 6 25.03 -24.79 -13.77
C ARG A 6 23.69 -24.44 -13.11
N ASN A 7 23.62 -23.32 -12.40
CA ASN A 7 22.47 -22.91 -11.59
C ASN A 7 21.65 -21.77 -12.21
N TRP A 8 21.71 -21.57 -13.54
CA TRP A 8 21.05 -20.46 -14.23
C TRP A 8 19.55 -20.35 -13.91
N SER A 9 18.84 -21.48 -13.83
CA SER A 9 17.42 -21.52 -13.46
C SER A 9 17.16 -20.99 -12.04
N GLN A 10 18.01 -21.35 -11.07
CA GLN A 10 17.88 -20.88 -9.69
C GLN A 10 18.22 -19.40 -9.58
N TYR A 11 19.27 -18.95 -10.26
CA TYR A 11 19.65 -17.54 -10.33
C TYR A 11 18.52 -16.68 -10.92
N ASN A 12 17.94 -17.11 -12.05
CA ASN A 12 16.84 -16.39 -12.68
C ASN A 12 15.59 -16.33 -11.78
N ARG A 13 15.27 -17.42 -11.09
CA ARG A 13 14.15 -17.46 -10.12
C ARG A 13 14.36 -16.47 -8.98
N ALA A 14 15.59 -16.37 -8.46
CA ALA A 14 15.92 -15.40 -7.44
C ALA A 14 15.80 -13.95 -7.95
N LEU A 15 16.13 -13.69 -9.22
CA LEU A 15 15.92 -12.37 -9.82
C LEU A 15 14.43 -12.01 -9.93
N VAL A 16 13.60 -12.94 -10.39
CA VAL A 16 12.14 -12.73 -10.46
C VAL A 16 11.56 -12.49 -9.06
N GLN A 17 11.98 -13.27 -8.07
CA GLN A 17 11.52 -13.10 -6.69
C GLN A 17 11.89 -11.74 -6.09
N ARG A 18 12.96 -11.09 -6.53
CA ARG A 18 13.30 -9.72 -6.09
C ARG A 18 12.28 -8.69 -6.54
N GLY A 19 11.55 -8.95 -7.63
CA GLY A 19 10.45 -8.11 -8.08
C GLY A 19 9.13 -8.40 -7.38
N ASN A 20 9.07 -9.43 -6.51
CA ASN A 20 7.87 -9.71 -5.75
C ASN A 20 7.73 -8.70 -4.61
N ILE A 21 6.58 -8.02 -4.53
CA ILE A 21 6.31 -7.01 -3.53
C ILE A 21 5.24 -7.54 -2.60
N ASN A 22 5.61 -7.78 -1.34
CA ASN A 22 4.66 -8.10 -0.28
C ASN A 22 4.37 -6.83 0.52
N ILE A 23 3.12 -6.36 0.49
CA ILE A 23 2.67 -5.18 1.23
C ILE A 23 1.87 -5.65 2.45
N TRP A 24 2.19 -5.09 3.61
CA TRP A 24 1.48 -5.36 4.86
C TRP A 24 1.24 -4.03 5.59
N LEU A 25 0.04 -3.87 6.16
CA LEU A 25 -0.23 -2.81 7.13
C LEU A 25 -0.14 -3.41 8.52
N SER A 26 0.47 -2.70 9.47
CA SER A 26 0.45 -3.13 10.87
C SER A 26 -0.97 -3.06 11.43
N ASP A 27 -1.30 -3.93 12.39
CA ASP A 27 -2.59 -3.88 13.10
C ASP A 27 -2.85 -2.48 13.70
N SER A 28 -1.79 -1.82 14.15
CA SER A 28 -1.87 -0.44 14.65
C SER A 28 -2.29 0.55 13.56
N ALA A 29 -1.79 0.39 12.34
CA ALA A 29 -2.16 1.23 11.20
C ALA A 29 -3.60 0.97 10.74
N ILE A 30 -4.02 -0.30 10.73
CA ILE A 30 -5.41 -0.70 10.45
C ILE A 30 -6.35 -0.09 11.50
N SER A 31 -6.02 -0.22 12.79
CA SER A 31 -6.85 0.32 13.87
C SER A 31 -6.96 1.84 13.88
N LYS A 32 -5.92 2.54 13.41
CA LYS A 32 -5.85 4.01 13.35
C LYS A 32 -6.20 4.56 11.97
N TRP A 33 -6.71 3.74 11.06
CA TRP A 33 -6.96 4.17 9.67
C TRP A 33 -8.02 5.27 9.57
N GLN A 34 -9.05 5.16 10.41
CA GLN A 34 -10.12 6.15 10.54
C GLN A 34 -9.99 6.88 11.88
N ASN A 35 -10.37 8.15 11.90
CA ASN A 35 -10.40 8.89 13.15
C ASN A 35 -11.61 8.46 14.00
N THR A 36 -11.35 8.20 15.26
CA THR A 36 -12.38 7.87 16.26
C THR A 36 -13.17 9.10 16.68
N GLU A 37 -12.50 10.24 16.80
CA GLU A 37 -13.11 11.52 17.16
C GLU A 37 -13.31 12.37 15.90
N LYS A 38 -14.56 12.80 15.64
CA LYS A 38 -14.86 13.71 14.53
C LYS A 38 -14.84 15.15 15.04
N HIS A 39 -13.87 15.95 14.62
CA HIS A 39 -13.89 17.38 14.91
C HIS A 39 -15.07 18.03 14.16
N GLY A 40 -16.03 18.58 14.90
CA GLY A 40 -17.27 19.18 14.37
C GLY A 40 -17.09 20.55 13.71
N GLY A 41 -15.85 20.93 13.38
CA GLY A 41 -15.55 22.19 12.70
C GLY A 41 -15.97 22.16 11.24
N ARG A 42 -16.39 23.32 10.70
CA ARG A 42 -16.60 23.50 9.26
C ARG A 42 -15.26 23.46 8.54
N GLY A 43 -15.06 22.49 7.65
CA GLY A 43 -13.81 22.32 6.90
C GLY A 43 -13.46 20.85 6.68
N ARG A 44 -12.20 20.59 6.31
CA ARG A 44 -11.59 19.28 5.96
C ARG A 44 -12.28 18.07 6.63
N SER A 45 -12.61 17.05 5.83
CA SER A 45 -13.16 15.78 6.32
C SER A 45 -12.22 15.16 7.35
N ASN A 46 -12.69 14.97 8.59
CA ASN A 46 -11.94 14.33 9.67
C ASN A 46 -12.18 12.81 9.71
N TYR A 47 -12.51 12.17 8.58
CA TYR A 47 -12.86 10.76 8.56
C TYR A 47 -11.63 9.84 8.59
N TYR A 48 -10.55 10.24 7.90
CA TYR A 48 -9.30 9.49 7.79
C TYR A 48 -8.20 10.13 8.65
N SER A 49 -7.35 9.30 9.24
CA SER A 49 -6.21 9.79 10.01
C SER A 49 -5.10 10.31 9.12
N ASP A 50 -4.23 11.15 9.69
CA ASP A 50 -3.03 11.62 8.98
C ASP A 50 -2.15 10.46 8.53
N LEU A 51 -2.09 9.38 9.33
CA LEU A 51 -1.39 8.14 8.96
C LEU A 51 -1.96 7.51 7.68
N ALA A 52 -3.28 7.42 7.55
CA ALA A 52 -3.91 6.87 6.35
C ALA A 52 -3.61 7.74 5.12
N ILE A 53 -3.72 9.07 5.27
CA ILE A 53 -3.41 10.02 4.19
C ILE A 53 -1.95 9.94 3.77
N GLU A 54 -1.02 9.95 4.73
CA GLU A 54 0.41 9.84 4.48
C GLU A 54 0.72 8.51 3.76
N THR A 55 0.19 7.40 4.25
CA THR A 55 0.38 6.07 3.64
C THR A 55 -0.07 6.07 2.17
N CYS A 56 -1.26 6.60 1.87
CA CYS A 56 -1.75 6.71 0.50
C CYS A 56 -0.83 7.60 -0.37
N LEU A 57 -0.38 8.74 0.14
CA LEU A 57 0.52 9.63 -0.60
C LEU A 57 1.91 9.01 -0.82
N THR A 58 2.42 8.22 0.12
CA THR A 58 3.65 7.46 -0.05
C THR A 58 3.51 6.41 -1.13
N LEU A 59 2.43 5.61 -1.11
CA LEU A 59 2.14 4.63 -2.16
C LEU A 59 2.02 5.30 -3.53
N ARG A 60 1.37 6.46 -3.59
CA ARG A 60 1.27 7.27 -4.80
C ARG A 60 2.64 7.67 -5.33
N ALA A 61 3.53 8.14 -4.46
CA ALA A 61 4.86 8.59 -4.82
C ALA A 61 5.76 7.43 -5.29
N VAL A 62 5.71 6.30 -4.59
CA VAL A 62 6.52 5.11 -4.89
C VAL A 62 6.09 4.45 -6.20
N PHE A 63 4.78 4.34 -6.44
CA PHE A 63 4.23 3.69 -7.64
C PHE A 63 3.86 4.67 -8.76
N HIS A 64 4.11 5.97 -8.56
CA HIS A 64 3.79 7.04 -9.51
C HIS A 64 2.33 7.04 -10.01
N LEU A 65 1.38 6.80 -9.11
CA LEU A 65 -0.04 6.64 -9.47
C LEU A 65 -0.79 8.00 -9.54
N PRO A 66 -1.74 8.17 -10.47
CA PRO A 66 -2.73 9.23 -10.37
C PRO A 66 -3.72 8.94 -9.23
N LEU A 67 -4.35 9.97 -8.66
CA LEU A 67 -5.18 9.84 -7.45
C LEU A 67 -6.34 8.84 -7.59
N ARG A 68 -7.01 8.79 -8.75
CA ARG A 68 -8.07 7.81 -9.01
C ARG A 68 -7.56 6.37 -9.06
N ALA A 69 -6.35 6.15 -9.59
CA ALA A 69 -5.75 4.81 -9.62
C ALA A 69 -5.23 4.40 -8.23
N LEU A 70 -4.73 5.37 -7.45
CA LEU A 70 -4.33 5.16 -6.07
C LEU A 70 -5.49 4.65 -5.22
N GLU A 71 -6.67 5.26 -5.34
CA GLU A 71 -7.87 4.84 -4.60
C GLU A 71 -8.21 3.37 -4.87
N GLY A 72 -8.27 2.97 -6.15
CA GLY A 72 -8.51 1.58 -6.53
C GLY A 72 -7.41 0.62 -6.05
N PHE A 73 -6.14 1.03 -6.15
CA PHE A 73 -5.00 0.24 -5.68
C PHE A 73 -5.05 0.00 -4.17
N VAL A 74 -5.30 1.05 -3.38
CA VAL A 74 -5.39 0.94 -1.91
C VAL A 74 -6.60 0.10 -1.51
N ASN A 75 -7.76 0.28 -2.15
CA ASN A 75 -8.93 -0.57 -1.90
C ASN A 75 -8.65 -2.06 -2.19
N SER A 76 -7.91 -2.37 -3.26
CA SER A 76 -7.48 -3.74 -3.57
C SER A 76 -6.59 -4.31 -2.45
N LEU A 77 -5.63 -3.52 -1.95
CA LEU A 77 -4.75 -3.93 -0.85
C LEU A 77 -5.53 -4.19 0.44
N LEU A 78 -6.44 -3.30 0.81
CA LEU A 78 -7.28 -3.42 2.01
C LEU A 78 -8.18 -4.66 1.94
N THR A 79 -8.69 -4.99 0.74
CA THR A 79 -9.46 -6.22 0.49
C THR A 79 -8.59 -7.46 0.64
N MET A 80 -7.36 -7.45 0.10
CA MET A 80 -6.42 -8.57 0.24
C MET A 80 -5.99 -8.82 1.69
N MET A 81 -6.07 -7.80 2.54
CA MET A 81 -5.79 -7.88 3.98
C MET A 81 -7.04 -8.28 4.80
N ASP A 82 -8.15 -8.66 4.15
CA ASP A 82 -9.43 -8.99 4.78
C ASP A 82 -9.97 -7.90 5.72
N THR A 83 -9.69 -6.63 5.41
CA THR A 83 -10.16 -5.48 6.21
C THR A 83 -11.44 -4.88 5.63
N SER A 84 -12.31 -4.37 6.50
CA SER A 84 -13.51 -3.60 6.10
C SER A 84 -13.22 -2.11 5.82
N LEU A 85 -11.95 -1.74 5.77
CA LEU A 85 -11.49 -0.36 5.57
C LEU A 85 -11.65 0.09 4.11
N GLN A 86 -11.61 1.40 3.89
CA GLN A 86 -11.68 2.02 2.57
C GLN A 86 -10.56 3.06 2.40
N SER A 87 -10.14 3.28 1.16
CA SER A 87 -9.19 4.34 0.82
C SER A 87 -9.81 5.73 1.02
N PRO A 88 -9.01 6.72 1.44
CA PRO A 88 -9.33 8.12 1.21
C PRO A 88 -9.69 8.36 -0.27
N GLY A 89 -10.81 9.04 -0.49
CA GLY A 89 -11.27 9.44 -1.82
C GLY A 89 -10.50 10.65 -2.35
N TYR A 90 -10.48 10.79 -3.68
CA TYR A 90 -10.01 11.98 -4.40
C TYR A 90 -11.00 13.15 -4.34
#